data_AF-A0A2V7G4B6-F1
#
_entry.id   AF-A0A2V7G4B6-F1
#
_cell.length_a   1.000
_cell.length_b   1.000
_cell.length_c   1.000
_cell.angle_alpha   90.00
_cell.angle_beta   90.00
_cell.angle_gamma   90.00
#
_symmetry.space_group_name_H-M   'P 1'
#
loop_
_entity.id
_entity.type
_entity.pdbx_description
1 polymer ?
#
loop_
_entity_poly.entity_id
_entity_poly.type
_entity_poly.pdbx_seq_one_letter_code
_entity_poly.pdbx_strand_id
1 'polypeptide(L)'
;MLLAVALALPGSAAAQLSRAALVKQSDIIFIGTVTQVHAVAVPEVPASDRTIVVRIDQVLEKPAAVALTPGDSVTVQTVRPGSLKPGTQATFYTTGWIFGRGVAVREVGHELGHSPVVAADQQEAVARARHEVNDAELRAHIRTAAMVVAGRVEQVRPAELTPAPARPKRITEHDPDWQEAIIAVQDAIKGAQAGDRVVVRFPGSSDVAWVGTPRFAVGQEATFLLHKDSTTGSPFAMVAGQSVPAYTALHQVDVLSKADALRVRALIRKP
;
A
#
# COMPACT_ATOMS: atom_id res chain seq x y z
N MET A 1 37.90 -36.32 11.47
CA MET A 1 36.54 -35.71 11.51
C MET A 1 36.70 -34.24 11.87
N LEU A 2 36.54 -33.34 10.90
CA LEU A 2 36.52 -31.90 11.12
C LEU A 2 35.07 -31.47 11.28
N LEU A 3 34.72 -30.98 12.47
CA LEU A 3 33.41 -30.45 12.79
C LEU A 3 33.39 -28.96 12.40
N ALA A 4 32.72 -28.63 11.30
CA ALA A 4 32.49 -27.24 10.91
C ALA A 4 31.34 -26.66 11.75
N VAL A 5 31.66 -25.75 12.66
CA VAL A 5 30.68 -24.94 13.38
C VAL A 5 30.28 -23.78 12.47
N ALA A 6 29.06 -23.83 11.94
CA ALA A 6 28.46 -22.70 11.23
C ALA A 6 28.08 -21.61 12.23
N LEU A 7 28.81 -20.50 12.24
CA LEU A 7 28.38 -19.28 12.92
C LEU A 7 27.23 -18.64 12.12
N ALA A 8 26.01 -18.71 12.66
CA ALA A 8 24.91 -17.88 12.19
C ALA A 8 25.16 -16.43 12.65
N LEU A 9 25.38 -15.51 11.70
CA LEU A 9 25.52 -14.08 11.98
C LEU A 9 24.14 -13.49 12.34
N PRO A 10 23.98 -12.79 13.48
CA PRO A 10 22.72 -12.18 13.91
C PRO A 10 22.33 -10.89 13.16
N GLY A 11 23.03 -10.53 12.06
CA GLY A 11 22.84 -9.26 11.34
C GLY A 11 21.66 -9.23 10.35
N SER A 12 21.11 -10.38 9.97
CA SER A 12 20.15 -10.49 8.87
C SER A 12 18.76 -9.93 9.22
N ALA A 13 18.27 -10.23 10.44
CA ALA A 13 16.91 -9.88 10.83
C ALA A 13 16.73 -8.38 11.11
N ALA A 14 17.69 -7.73 11.76
CA ALA A 14 17.63 -6.29 12.04
C ALA A 14 17.79 -5.46 10.76
N ALA A 15 18.70 -5.85 9.87
CA ALA A 15 18.87 -5.22 8.55
C ALA A 15 17.63 -5.41 7.67
N GLN A 16 16.99 -6.59 7.74
CA GLN A 16 15.74 -6.85 7.04
C GLN A 16 14.57 -6.04 7.60
N LEU A 17 14.49 -5.87 8.93
CA LEU A 17 13.49 -5.01 9.58
C LEU A 17 13.69 -3.53 9.22
N SER A 18 14.93 -3.03 9.13
CA SER A 18 15.19 -1.67 8.64
C SER A 18 14.81 -1.52 7.17
N ARG A 19 15.09 -2.54 6.34
CA ARG A 19 14.72 -2.53 4.92
C ARG A 19 13.22 -2.52 4.70
N ALA A 20 12.47 -3.36 5.40
CA ALA A 20 11.01 -3.37 5.30
C ALA A 20 10.41 -1.99 5.66
N ALA A 21 10.98 -1.31 6.66
CA ALA A 21 10.57 0.05 7.02
C ALA A 21 10.90 1.09 5.94
N LEU A 22 12.06 0.97 5.28
CA LEU A 22 12.45 1.81 4.15
C LEU A 22 11.52 1.57 2.94
N VAL A 23 11.33 0.31 2.55
CA VAL A 23 10.43 -0.09 1.44
C VAL A 23 9.01 0.41 1.69
N LYS A 24 8.48 0.26 2.90
CA LYS A 24 7.13 0.74 3.26
C LYS A 24 6.94 2.24 3.01
N GLN A 25 8.00 3.04 3.19
CA GLN A 25 7.94 4.51 3.07
C GLN A 25 8.38 5.02 1.69
N SER A 26 8.80 4.14 0.79
CA SER A 26 9.31 4.51 -0.53
C SER A 26 8.35 4.11 -1.65
N ASP A 27 8.23 5.00 -2.64
CA ASP A 27 7.53 4.75 -3.91
C ASP A 27 8.51 4.48 -5.06
N ILE A 28 9.76 4.95 -4.94
CA ILE A 28 10.83 4.79 -5.93
C ILE A 28 12.08 4.25 -5.24
N ILE A 29 12.60 3.12 -5.73
CA ILE A 29 13.78 2.43 -5.21
C ILE A 29 14.72 2.10 -6.37
N PHE A 30 15.98 2.51 -6.27
CA PHE A 30 16.98 2.28 -7.31
C PHE A 30 18.38 2.08 -6.75
N ILE A 31 19.23 1.41 -7.52
CA ILE A 31 20.67 1.38 -7.32
C ILE A 31 21.26 2.51 -8.16
N GLY A 32 22.12 3.31 -7.55
CA GLY A 32 22.80 4.39 -8.26
C GLY A 32 24.15 4.74 -7.68
N THR A 33 24.93 5.45 -8.49
CA THR A 33 26.25 5.96 -8.13
C THR A 33 26.19 7.48 -8.01
N VAL A 34 26.60 8.01 -6.86
CA VAL A 34 26.69 9.46 -6.64
C VAL A 34 27.74 10.05 -7.56
N THR A 35 27.37 11.00 -8.41
CA THR A 35 28.30 11.67 -9.33
C THR A 35 28.74 13.03 -8.80
N GLN A 36 27.85 13.76 -8.12
CA GLN A 36 28.11 15.09 -7.58
C GLN A 36 27.42 15.27 -6.22
N VAL A 37 28.05 16.06 -5.36
CA VAL A 37 27.46 16.53 -4.10
C VAL A 37 27.25 18.04 -4.19
N HIS A 38 26.29 18.56 -3.42
CA HIS A 38 25.91 19.98 -3.44
C HIS A 38 25.47 20.47 -4.82
N ALA A 39 24.84 19.56 -5.57
CA ALA A 39 24.48 19.75 -6.97
C ALA A 39 23.10 19.16 -7.27
N VAL A 40 22.56 19.53 -8.43
CA VAL A 40 21.25 19.10 -8.93
C VAL A 40 21.35 18.79 -10.42
N ALA A 41 20.57 17.81 -10.87
CA ALA A 41 20.36 17.51 -12.29
C ALA A 41 19.07 18.20 -12.83
N VAL A 42 18.19 18.64 -11.93
CA VAL A 42 16.90 19.26 -12.23
C VAL A 42 16.97 20.74 -11.84
N PRO A 43 16.95 21.69 -12.80
CA PRO A 43 17.11 23.13 -12.53
C PRO A 43 16.03 23.72 -11.61
N GLU A 44 14.87 23.09 -11.54
CA GLU A 44 13.75 23.47 -10.69
C GLU A 44 14.02 23.25 -9.18
N VAL A 45 15.10 22.53 -8.84
CA VAL A 45 15.56 22.31 -7.46
C VAL A 45 16.77 23.21 -7.16
N PRO A 46 16.74 24.01 -6.08
CA PRO A 46 17.93 24.73 -5.65
C PRO A 46 18.97 23.78 -5.06
N ALA A 47 20.23 23.92 -5.49
CA ALA A 47 21.35 23.19 -4.90
C ALA A 47 21.54 23.60 -3.42
N SER A 48 21.90 22.62 -2.58
CA SER A 48 22.14 22.81 -1.15
C SER A 48 23.13 21.79 -0.60
N ASP A 49 23.46 21.88 0.69
CA ASP A 49 24.29 20.89 1.40
C ASP A 49 23.69 19.47 1.41
N ARG A 50 22.39 19.33 1.11
CA ARG A 50 21.64 18.06 1.08
C ARG A 50 21.32 17.53 -0.31
N THR A 51 21.60 18.27 -1.37
CA THR A 51 21.31 17.79 -2.74
C THR A 51 22.52 17.10 -3.35
N ILE A 52 22.30 15.95 -3.94
CA ILE A 52 23.30 15.20 -4.70
C ILE A 52 22.74 14.83 -6.07
N VAL A 53 23.64 14.60 -7.02
CA VAL A 53 23.30 14.00 -8.31
C VAL A 53 23.71 12.53 -8.27
N VAL A 54 22.77 11.66 -8.64
CA VAL A 54 22.98 10.21 -8.68
C VAL A 54 22.70 9.72 -10.10
N ARG A 55 23.66 9.00 -10.70
CA ARG A 55 23.41 8.25 -11.93
C ARG A 55 22.71 6.95 -11.57
N ILE A 56 21.60 6.67 -12.23
CA ILE A 56 20.88 5.41 -12.06
C ILE A 56 21.67 4.28 -12.71
N ASP A 57 22.03 3.28 -11.91
CA ASP A 57 22.64 2.06 -12.41
C ASP A 57 21.55 1.00 -12.68
N GLN A 58 20.53 0.91 -11.81
CA GLN A 58 19.38 0.01 -11.97
C GLN A 58 18.15 0.55 -11.23
N VAL A 59 16.97 0.39 -11.83
CA VAL A 59 15.68 0.68 -11.15
C VAL A 59 15.14 -0.62 -10.55
N LEU A 60 14.84 -0.62 -9.25
CA LEU A 60 14.31 -1.79 -8.55
C LEU A 60 12.78 -1.74 -8.45
N GLU A 61 12.24 -0.57 -8.12
CA GLU A 61 10.80 -0.31 -7.99
C GLU A 61 10.50 1.15 -8.36
N LYS A 62 9.41 1.41 -9.10
CA LYS A 62 8.88 2.75 -9.35
C LYS A 62 7.42 2.70 -9.80
N PRO A 63 6.64 3.79 -9.66
CA PRO A 63 5.33 3.87 -10.29
C PRO A 63 5.45 3.84 -11.82
N ALA A 64 4.45 3.27 -12.50
CA ALA A 64 4.45 3.16 -13.96
C ALA A 64 4.54 4.53 -14.67
N ALA A 65 3.93 5.56 -14.08
CA ALA A 65 3.93 6.92 -14.61
C ALA A 65 5.29 7.65 -14.52
N VAL A 66 6.23 7.17 -13.72
CA VAL A 66 7.54 7.81 -13.55
C VAL A 66 8.49 7.34 -14.66
N ALA A 67 8.92 8.26 -15.52
CA ALA A 67 9.92 8.00 -16.55
C ALA A 67 11.32 8.07 -15.94
N LEU A 68 11.81 6.92 -15.45
CA LEU A 68 13.14 6.75 -14.89
C LEU A 68 13.76 5.45 -15.38
N THR A 69 14.96 5.52 -15.94
CA THR A 69 15.67 4.39 -16.56
C THR A 69 17.17 4.39 -16.20
N PRO A 70 17.86 3.24 -16.33
CA PRO A 70 19.32 3.18 -16.18
C PRO A 70 20.04 4.20 -17.07
N GLY A 71 21.05 4.86 -16.50
CA GLY A 71 21.81 5.93 -17.14
C GLY A 71 21.32 7.34 -16.80
N ASP A 72 20.08 7.50 -16.36
CA ASP A 72 19.53 8.82 -16.01
C ASP A 72 20.26 9.45 -14.82
N SER A 73 20.30 10.77 -14.78
CA SER A 73 20.79 11.54 -13.62
C SER A 73 19.63 12.08 -12.83
N VAL A 74 19.56 11.71 -11.55
CA VAL A 74 18.49 12.08 -10.62
C VAL A 74 19.03 13.04 -9.57
N THR A 75 18.22 14.04 -9.24
CA THR A 75 18.48 14.89 -8.07
C THR A 75 17.92 14.20 -6.83
N VAL A 76 18.78 13.90 -5.85
CA VAL A 76 18.36 13.30 -4.58
C VAL A 76 18.58 14.32 -3.46
N GLN A 77 17.52 14.63 -2.72
CA GLN A 77 17.64 15.34 -1.45
C GLN A 77 17.88 14.32 -0.33
N THR A 78 19.08 14.33 0.25
CA THR A 78 19.50 13.42 1.30
C THR A 78 18.88 13.75 2.66
N VAL A 79 18.65 12.74 3.49
CA VAL A 79 18.19 12.87 4.88
C VAL A 79 19.26 13.55 5.74
N ARG A 80 20.51 13.14 5.56
CA ARG A 80 21.68 13.67 6.30
C ARG A 80 22.71 14.25 5.34
N PRO A 81 23.06 15.55 5.45
CA PRO A 81 24.09 16.15 4.61
C PRO A 81 25.44 15.46 4.84
N GLY A 82 26.24 15.32 3.79
CA GLY A 82 27.57 14.70 3.85
C GLY A 82 27.58 13.19 4.12
N SER A 83 26.43 12.52 4.14
CA SER A 83 26.34 11.06 4.31
C SER A 83 26.89 10.26 3.13
N LEU A 84 26.99 10.89 1.95
CA LEU A 84 27.42 10.27 0.70
C LEU A 84 28.47 11.15 0.01
N LYS A 85 29.37 10.50 -0.74
CA LYS A 85 30.45 11.15 -1.50
C LYS A 85 30.39 10.75 -2.98
N PRO A 86 30.96 11.55 -3.89
CA PRO A 86 31.10 11.14 -5.28
C PRO A 86 31.78 9.77 -5.40
N GLY A 87 31.28 8.93 -6.30
CA GLY A 87 31.70 7.53 -6.49
C GLY A 87 31.03 6.51 -5.57
N THR A 88 30.27 6.96 -4.56
CA THR A 88 29.54 6.03 -3.67
C THR A 88 28.39 5.38 -4.43
N GLN A 89 28.35 4.05 -4.47
CA GLN A 89 27.20 3.31 -4.96
C GLN A 89 26.32 2.86 -3.77
N ALA A 90 25.01 3.03 -3.93
CA ALA A 90 24.05 2.65 -2.91
C ALA A 90 22.70 2.27 -3.53
N THR A 91 21.92 1.50 -2.78
CA THR A 91 20.47 1.36 -2.99
C THR A 91 19.78 2.51 -2.27
N PHE A 92 19.07 3.33 -3.02
CA PHE A 92 18.35 4.49 -2.53
C PHE A 92 16.86 4.15 -2.39
N TYR A 93 16.32 4.44 -1.21
CA TYR A 93 14.89 4.33 -0.88
C TYR A 93 14.33 5.74 -0.84
N THR A 94 13.40 6.07 -1.73
CA THR A 94 13.02 7.47 -1.96
C THR A 94 11.51 7.67 -2.11
N THR A 95 11.09 8.91 -1.94
CA THR A 95 9.76 9.41 -2.30
C THR A 95 9.84 10.40 -3.45
N GLY A 96 8.86 10.37 -4.35
CA GLY A 96 8.72 11.37 -5.41
C GLY A 96 8.69 12.80 -4.86
N TRP A 97 9.40 13.72 -5.50
CA TRP A 97 9.36 15.14 -5.14
C TRP A 97 8.99 16.03 -6.33
N ILE A 98 9.76 15.97 -7.42
CA ILE A 98 9.49 16.76 -8.63
C ILE A 98 9.64 15.86 -9.86
N PHE A 99 8.61 15.88 -10.69
CA PHE A 99 8.59 15.23 -12.00
C PHE A 99 8.38 16.30 -13.08
N GLY A 100 9.27 16.34 -14.07
CA GLY A 100 9.22 17.34 -15.14
C GLY A 100 10.22 17.02 -16.24
N ARG A 101 11.14 17.95 -16.54
CA ARG A 101 12.24 17.71 -17.49
C ARG A 101 13.28 16.69 -16.98
N GLY A 102 13.21 16.35 -15.69
CA GLY A 102 13.95 15.29 -15.05
C GLY A 102 13.22 14.83 -13.80
N VAL A 103 13.89 13.99 -13.01
CA VAL A 103 13.33 13.43 -11.77
C VAL A 103 14.14 13.95 -10.58
N ALA A 104 13.43 14.48 -9.58
CA ALA A 104 13.97 14.76 -8.26
C ALA A 104 13.19 13.98 -7.20
N VAL A 105 13.92 13.42 -6.25
CA VAL A 105 13.37 12.57 -5.19
C VAL A 105 13.90 12.99 -3.82
N ARG A 106 13.16 12.64 -2.78
CA ARG A 106 13.59 12.78 -1.39
C ARG A 106 14.00 11.43 -0.84
N GLU A 107 15.16 11.39 -0.22
CA GLU A 107 15.66 10.19 0.42
C GLU A 107 14.84 9.87 1.68
N VAL A 108 14.46 8.61 1.82
CA VAL A 108 14.00 7.99 3.07
C VAL A 108 15.19 7.34 3.79
N GLY A 109 16.06 6.68 3.03
CA GLY A 109 17.35 6.15 3.48
C GLY A 109 18.10 5.46 2.35
N HIS A 110 19.27 4.91 2.67
CA HIS A 110 20.07 4.17 1.70
C HIS A 110 20.82 2.98 2.35
N GLU A 111 21.20 2.03 1.52
CA GLU A 111 22.06 0.90 1.87
C GLU A 111 23.25 0.88 0.91
N LEU A 112 24.48 0.85 1.44
CA LEU A 112 25.70 0.86 0.63
C LEU A 112 25.89 -0.49 -0.09
N GLY A 113 26.33 -0.46 -1.35
CA GLY A 113 26.61 -1.67 -2.13
C GLY A 113 27.66 -1.42 -3.21
N HIS A 114 28.59 -2.36 -3.42
CA HIS A 114 29.75 -2.18 -4.32
C HIS A 114 30.00 -3.38 -5.26
N SER A 115 29.01 -4.23 -5.57
CA SER A 115 29.23 -5.40 -6.45
C SER A 115 28.00 -5.78 -7.31
N PRO A 116 28.17 -6.23 -8.56
CA PRO A 116 27.07 -6.68 -9.44
C PRO A 116 26.27 -7.87 -8.89
N VAL A 117 26.91 -8.79 -8.16
CA VAL A 117 26.22 -9.91 -7.48
C VAL A 117 25.21 -9.37 -6.46
N VAL A 118 25.57 -8.26 -5.80
CA VAL A 118 24.71 -7.59 -4.82
C VAL A 118 23.48 -6.99 -5.50
N ALA A 119 23.53 -6.60 -6.78
CA ALA A 119 22.39 -5.96 -7.45
C ALA A 119 21.21 -6.92 -7.72
N ALA A 120 21.48 -8.15 -8.16
CA ALA A 120 20.45 -9.18 -8.33
C ALA A 120 19.84 -9.57 -6.97
N ASP A 121 20.69 -9.77 -5.96
CA ASP A 121 20.27 -10.03 -4.60
C ASP A 121 19.42 -8.87 -4.03
N GLN A 122 19.74 -7.61 -4.37
CA GLN A 122 18.94 -6.45 -3.95
C GLN A 122 17.56 -6.44 -4.60
N GLN A 123 17.43 -6.79 -5.88
CA GLN A 123 16.12 -6.85 -6.55
C GLN A 123 15.20 -7.85 -5.84
N GLU A 124 15.68 -9.05 -5.59
CA GLU A 124 14.91 -10.08 -4.87
C GLU A 124 14.60 -9.66 -3.43
N ALA A 125 15.55 -9.03 -2.75
CA ALA A 125 15.36 -8.63 -1.37
C ALA A 125 14.40 -7.45 -1.21
N VAL A 126 14.39 -6.49 -2.15
CA VAL A 126 13.38 -5.41 -2.21
C VAL A 126 12.00 -6.00 -2.52
N ALA A 127 11.91 -6.90 -3.51
CA ALA A 127 10.64 -7.57 -3.84
C ALA A 127 10.09 -8.37 -2.65
N ARG A 128 10.96 -9.11 -1.94
CA ARG A 128 10.59 -9.83 -0.71
C ARG A 128 10.13 -8.89 0.39
N ALA A 129 10.86 -7.82 0.65
CA ALA A 129 10.50 -6.83 1.65
C ALA A 129 9.15 -6.16 1.31
N ARG A 130 8.89 -5.84 0.03
CA ARG A 130 7.60 -5.31 -0.42
C ARG A 130 6.47 -6.30 -0.19
N HIS A 131 6.69 -7.58 -0.51
CA HIS A 131 5.71 -8.64 -0.24
C HIS A 131 5.41 -8.76 1.26
N GLU A 132 6.43 -8.72 2.12
CA GLU A 132 6.28 -8.75 3.58
C GLU A 132 5.49 -7.55 4.11
N VAL A 133 5.76 -6.34 3.59
CA VAL A 133 5.01 -5.12 3.92
C VAL A 133 3.54 -5.26 3.54
N ASN A 134 3.25 -5.70 2.31
CA ASN A 134 1.88 -5.90 1.82
C ASN A 134 1.14 -6.98 2.64
N ASP A 135 1.81 -8.07 2.98
CA ASP A 135 1.25 -9.11 3.86
C ASP A 135 0.99 -8.58 5.28
N ALA A 136 1.89 -7.75 5.83
CA ALA A 136 1.71 -7.16 7.15
C ALA A 136 0.52 -6.20 7.20
N GLU A 137 0.33 -5.38 6.16
CA GLU A 137 -0.84 -4.52 6.00
C GLU A 137 -2.12 -5.33 5.88
N LEU A 138 -2.13 -6.34 5.00
CA LEU A 138 -3.28 -7.24 4.85
C LEU A 138 -3.63 -7.96 6.16
N ARG A 139 -2.62 -8.47 6.89
CA ARG A 139 -2.84 -9.06 8.23
C ARG A 139 -3.46 -8.05 9.20
N ALA A 140 -3.03 -6.79 9.17
CA ALA A 140 -3.59 -5.75 10.04
C ALA A 140 -5.08 -5.54 9.77
N HIS A 141 -5.48 -5.45 8.50
CA HIS A 141 -6.88 -5.33 8.10
C HIS A 141 -7.70 -6.60 8.43
N ILE A 142 -7.14 -7.79 8.19
CA ILE A 142 -7.78 -9.07 8.57
C ILE A 142 -8.08 -9.12 10.06
N ARG A 143 -7.16 -8.63 10.92
CA ARG A 143 -7.35 -8.64 12.37
C ARG A 143 -8.52 -7.77 12.80
N THR A 144 -8.61 -6.55 12.27
CA THR A 144 -9.66 -5.58 12.64
C THR A 144 -10.99 -5.84 11.95
N ALA A 145 -11.00 -6.52 10.80
CA ALA A 145 -12.22 -6.90 10.09
C ALA A 145 -13.14 -7.72 11.00
N ALA A 146 -14.40 -7.32 11.09
CA ALA A 146 -15.41 -8.09 11.80
C ALA A 146 -15.73 -9.39 11.06
N MET A 147 -15.62 -9.36 9.73
CA MET A 147 -15.96 -10.46 8.85
C MET A 147 -15.02 -10.51 7.65
N VAL A 148 -14.73 -11.71 7.15
CA VAL A 148 -14.01 -11.94 5.89
C VAL A 148 -14.77 -12.99 5.09
N VAL A 149 -15.12 -12.66 3.84
CA VAL A 149 -15.94 -13.50 2.97
C VAL A 149 -15.42 -13.45 1.54
N ALA A 150 -15.54 -14.55 0.80
CA ALA A 150 -15.50 -14.52 -0.66
C ALA A 150 -16.93 -14.66 -1.18
N GLY A 151 -17.32 -13.81 -2.12
CA GLY A 151 -18.73 -13.71 -2.53
C GLY A 151 -18.92 -12.95 -3.82
N ARG A 152 -20.21 -12.76 -4.16
CA ARG A 152 -20.66 -12.02 -5.34
C ARG A 152 -21.57 -10.89 -4.92
N VAL A 153 -21.36 -9.71 -5.50
CA VAL A 153 -22.29 -8.57 -5.37
C VAL A 153 -23.56 -8.89 -6.18
N GLU A 154 -24.70 -9.04 -5.51
CA GLU A 154 -25.99 -9.31 -6.16
C GLU A 154 -26.73 -8.02 -6.53
N GLN A 155 -26.57 -6.98 -5.72
CA GLN A 155 -27.27 -5.71 -5.89
C GLN A 155 -26.41 -4.55 -5.44
N VAL A 156 -26.55 -3.41 -6.11
CA VAL A 156 -26.06 -2.10 -5.68
C VAL A 156 -27.22 -1.11 -5.73
N ARG A 157 -27.37 -0.28 -4.69
CA ARG A 157 -28.43 0.71 -4.59
C ARG A 157 -28.00 1.90 -3.70
N PRO A 158 -28.70 3.04 -3.75
CA PRO A 158 -28.51 4.11 -2.77
C PRO A 158 -28.71 3.60 -1.34
N ALA A 159 -27.91 4.08 -0.39
CA ALA A 159 -28.02 3.69 1.00
C ALA A 159 -29.25 4.31 1.66
N GLU A 160 -30.07 3.48 2.31
CA GLU A 160 -31.18 3.93 3.14
C GLU A 160 -30.65 4.25 4.55
N LEU A 161 -30.07 5.45 4.70
CA LEU A 161 -29.57 5.90 5.99
C LEU A 161 -30.70 6.53 6.79
N THR A 162 -31.01 5.97 7.97
CA THR A 162 -31.89 6.64 8.93
C THR A 162 -31.20 7.92 9.40
N PRO A 163 -31.81 9.11 9.25
CA PRO A 163 -31.20 10.34 9.71
C PRO A 163 -30.95 10.26 11.22
N ALA A 164 -29.70 10.49 11.65
CA ALA A 164 -29.44 10.77 13.05
C ALA A 164 -30.27 12.00 13.49
N PRO A 165 -30.81 12.04 14.71
CA PRO A 165 -31.63 13.17 15.16
C PRO A 165 -30.88 14.49 14.99
N ALA A 166 -31.45 15.36 14.14
CA ALA A 166 -31.16 16.77 13.90
C ALA A 166 -29.78 17.30 14.35
N ARG A 167 -28.70 16.85 13.71
CA ARG A 167 -27.58 17.77 13.46
C ARG A 167 -27.83 18.43 12.11
N PRO A 168 -27.70 19.77 11.99
CA PRO A 168 -27.79 20.42 10.69
C PRO A 168 -26.81 19.72 9.76
N LYS A 169 -27.35 19.24 8.62
CA LYS A 169 -26.55 18.57 7.60
C LYS A 169 -25.51 19.59 7.14
N ARG A 170 -24.27 19.47 7.65
CA ARG A 170 -23.15 20.20 7.07
C ARG A 170 -22.98 19.61 5.69
N ILE A 171 -23.56 20.27 4.70
CA ILE A 171 -23.26 20.02 3.30
C ILE A 171 -21.79 20.39 3.17
N THR A 172 -20.94 19.38 3.31
CA THR A 172 -19.55 19.46 2.91
C THR A 172 -19.52 19.24 1.41
N GLU A 173 -18.63 19.94 0.73
CA GLU A 173 -18.33 19.73 -0.70
C GLU A 173 -18.04 18.26 -1.02
N HIS A 174 -17.61 17.47 -0.03
CA HIS A 174 -17.22 16.07 -0.16
C HIS A 174 -18.31 15.07 0.26
N ASP A 175 -19.60 15.35 0.01
CA ASP A 175 -20.69 14.41 0.33
C ASP A 175 -20.40 13.03 -0.34
N PRO A 176 -20.32 11.93 0.43
CA PRO A 176 -19.95 10.61 -0.09
C PRO A 176 -20.97 9.99 -1.04
N ASP A 177 -22.24 10.45 -1.06
CA ASP A 177 -23.33 9.80 -1.80
C ASP A 177 -23.38 8.28 -1.53
N TRP A 178 -23.63 7.91 -0.27
CA TRP A 178 -23.52 6.53 0.20
C TRP A 178 -24.38 5.55 -0.60
N GLN A 179 -23.75 4.46 -1.02
CA GLN A 179 -24.36 3.31 -1.68
C GLN A 179 -24.28 2.08 -0.78
N GLU A 180 -25.19 1.13 -0.99
CA GLU A 180 -25.20 -0.20 -0.41
C GLU A 180 -24.98 -1.25 -1.50
N ALA A 181 -24.04 -2.15 -1.27
CA ALA A 181 -23.87 -3.40 -2.02
C ALA A 181 -24.35 -4.57 -1.16
N ILE A 182 -25.19 -5.44 -1.74
CA ILE A 182 -25.60 -6.69 -1.10
C ILE A 182 -24.73 -7.81 -1.68
N ILE A 183 -23.96 -8.46 -0.80
CA ILE A 183 -23.02 -9.53 -1.16
C ILE A 183 -23.62 -10.86 -0.73
N ALA A 184 -23.79 -11.78 -1.67
CA ALA A 184 -24.04 -13.18 -1.37
C ALA A 184 -22.72 -13.86 -1.01
N VAL A 185 -22.65 -14.38 0.22
CA VAL A 185 -21.48 -15.09 0.74
C VAL A 185 -21.43 -16.48 0.12
N GLN A 186 -20.43 -16.72 -0.70
CA GLN A 186 -20.16 -18.02 -1.32
C GLN A 186 -19.22 -18.85 -0.44
N ASP A 187 -18.23 -18.22 0.17
CA ASP A 187 -17.27 -18.85 1.07
C ASP A 187 -17.02 -17.98 2.31
N ALA A 188 -17.27 -18.55 3.49
CA ALA A 188 -17.08 -17.86 4.76
C ALA A 188 -15.67 -18.13 5.31
N ILE A 189 -14.90 -17.05 5.54
CA ILE A 189 -13.51 -17.14 6.00
C ILE A 189 -13.39 -16.75 7.48
N LYS A 190 -14.06 -15.67 7.90
CA LYS A 190 -14.08 -15.18 9.29
C LYS A 190 -15.45 -14.53 9.57
N GLY A 191 -16.08 -14.86 10.70
CA GLY A 191 -17.23 -14.10 11.23
C GLY A 191 -18.56 -14.18 10.46
N ALA A 192 -18.64 -14.92 9.36
CA ALA A 192 -19.86 -15.16 8.57
C ALA A 192 -20.22 -16.64 8.51
N GLN A 193 -21.42 -16.94 8.02
CA GLN A 193 -21.83 -18.26 7.55
C GLN A 193 -21.99 -18.25 6.02
N ALA A 194 -21.75 -19.40 5.38
CA ALA A 194 -21.99 -19.53 3.94
C ALA A 194 -23.50 -19.44 3.64
N GLY A 195 -23.87 -18.71 2.58
CA GLY A 195 -25.26 -18.42 2.26
C GLY A 195 -25.81 -17.13 2.88
N ASP A 196 -25.05 -16.47 3.76
CA ASP A 196 -25.41 -15.16 4.29
C ASP A 196 -25.49 -14.10 3.17
N ARG A 197 -26.37 -13.11 3.37
CA ARG A 197 -26.38 -11.85 2.61
C ARG A 197 -25.86 -10.73 3.50
N VAL A 198 -24.80 -10.08 3.05
CA VAL A 198 -24.11 -9.04 3.82
C VAL A 198 -24.25 -7.71 3.11
N VAL A 199 -24.55 -6.65 3.87
CA VAL A 199 -24.65 -5.29 3.34
C VAL A 199 -23.35 -4.55 3.59
N VAL A 200 -22.77 -4.01 2.51
CA VAL A 200 -21.55 -3.22 2.53
C VAL A 200 -21.84 -1.82 2.01
N ARG A 201 -21.44 -0.80 2.77
CA ARG A 201 -21.56 0.61 2.38
C ARG A 201 -20.27 1.16 1.83
N PHE A 202 -20.41 1.99 0.81
CA PHE A 202 -19.32 2.63 0.11
C PHE A 202 -19.75 3.97 -0.50
N PRO A 203 -18.84 4.92 -0.70
CA PRO A 203 -19.14 6.20 -1.34
C PRO A 203 -19.41 6.02 -2.84
N GLY A 204 -20.52 6.58 -3.32
CA GLY A 204 -20.85 6.73 -4.74
C GLY A 204 -20.19 7.95 -5.38
N SER A 205 -19.80 8.95 -4.59
CA SER A 205 -19.20 10.20 -5.06
C SER A 205 -17.83 10.02 -5.71
N SER A 206 -17.56 10.70 -6.83
CA SER A 206 -16.26 10.73 -7.53
C SER A 206 -15.27 11.75 -6.96
N ASP A 207 -15.60 12.39 -5.85
CA ASP A 207 -14.75 13.39 -5.19
C ASP A 207 -13.37 12.82 -4.79
N VAL A 208 -12.36 13.69 -4.76
CA VAL A 208 -10.97 13.35 -4.44
C VAL A 208 -10.84 12.69 -3.07
N ALA A 209 -11.72 12.99 -2.12
CA ALA A 209 -11.78 12.37 -0.80
C ALA A 209 -12.05 10.85 -0.87
N TRP A 210 -12.64 10.36 -1.97
CA TRP A 210 -13.11 8.98 -2.12
C TRP A 210 -12.41 8.22 -3.26
N VAL A 211 -11.46 8.82 -3.97
CA VAL A 211 -10.81 8.23 -5.16
C VAL A 211 -10.13 6.89 -4.88
N GLY A 212 -9.63 6.68 -3.67
CA GLY A 212 -8.97 5.44 -3.24
C GLY A 212 -9.94 4.37 -2.70
N THR A 213 -11.22 4.69 -2.53
CA THR A 213 -12.19 3.76 -1.93
C THR A 213 -12.71 2.76 -2.96
N PRO A 214 -12.76 1.46 -2.65
CA PRO A 214 -13.37 0.47 -3.53
C PRO A 214 -14.82 0.80 -3.86
N ARG A 215 -15.17 0.61 -5.12
CA ARG A 215 -16.56 0.64 -5.60
C ARG A 215 -17.00 -0.75 -5.97
N PHE A 216 -18.30 -0.99 -5.86
CA PHE A 216 -18.89 -2.29 -6.12
C PHE A 216 -19.77 -2.24 -7.35
N ALA A 217 -19.72 -3.30 -8.14
CA ALA A 217 -20.58 -3.49 -9.30
C ALA A 217 -21.35 -4.81 -9.18
N VAL A 218 -22.60 -4.82 -9.64
CA VAL A 218 -23.41 -6.04 -9.69
C VAL A 218 -22.67 -7.11 -10.52
N GLY A 219 -22.61 -8.33 -9.98
CA GLY A 219 -21.91 -9.46 -10.57
C GLY A 219 -20.43 -9.57 -10.22
N GLN A 220 -19.83 -8.55 -9.59
CA GLN A 220 -18.44 -8.59 -9.13
C GLN A 220 -18.24 -9.74 -8.13
N GLU A 221 -17.20 -10.55 -8.36
CA GLU A 221 -16.76 -11.55 -7.41
C GLU A 221 -15.40 -11.16 -6.81
N ALA A 222 -15.31 -11.20 -5.48
CA ALA A 222 -14.11 -10.77 -4.75
C ALA A 222 -14.02 -11.44 -3.38
N THR A 223 -12.87 -11.25 -2.72
CA THR A 223 -12.69 -11.51 -1.30
C THR A 223 -12.76 -10.18 -0.56
N PHE A 224 -13.66 -10.06 0.41
CA PHE A 224 -13.99 -8.83 1.11
C PHE A 224 -13.60 -8.94 2.59
N LEU A 225 -12.85 -7.96 3.09
CA LEU A 225 -12.58 -7.75 4.51
C LEU A 225 -13.54 -6.65 4.98
N LEU A 226 -14.49 -7.04 5.82
CA LEU A 226 -15.63 -6.21 6.17
C LEU A 226 -15.49 -5.71 7.61
N HIS A 227 -15.52 -4.39 7.76
CA HIS A 227 -15.45 -3.69 9.05
C HIS A 227 -16.85 -3.26 9.46
N LYS A 228 -17.15 -3.21 10.77
CA LYS A 228 -18.44 -2.69 11.23
C LYS A 228 -18.60 -1.25 10.78
N ASP A 229 -19.80 -0.89 10.30
CA ASP A 229 -20.06 0.47 9.89
C ASP A 229 -20.08 1.42 11.11
N SER A 230 -19.06 2.26 11.19
CA SER A 230 -18.96 3.38 12.14
C SER A 230 -18.95 4.74 11.44
N THR A 231 -19.10 4.79 10.12
CA THR A 231 -18.84 5.98 9.30
C THR A 231 -20.13 6.64 8.83
N THR A 232 -21.17 5.85 8.55
CA THR A 232 -22.44 6.39 8.04
C THR A 232 -23.40 6.85 9.14
N GLY A 233 -23.09 6.54 10.40
CA GLY A 233 -23.95 6.85 11.55
C GLY A 233 -25.17 5.93 11.69
N SER A 234 -25.35 4.95 10.80
CA SER A 234 -26.39 3.92 10.90
C SER A 234 -25.76 2.52 10.94
N PRO A 235 -25.73 1.80 12.08
CA PRO A 235 -25.06 0.51 12.16
C PRO A 235 -25.83 -0.64 11.46
N PHE A 236 -27.04 -0.39 10.98
CA PHE A 236 -27.91 -1.40 10.37
C PHE A 236 -28.42 -0.95 9.00
N ALA A 237 -28.80 -1.92 8.18
CA ALA A 237 -29.44 -1.77 6.88
C ALA A 237 -30.68 -2.67 6.79
N MET A 238 -31.53 -2.45 5.78
CA MET A 238 -32.74 -3.25 5.55
C MET A 238 -32.59 -4.15 4.33
N VAL A 239 -32.68 -5.46 4.50
CA VAL A 239 -32.67 -6.43 3.39
C VAL A 239 -33.93 -7.27 3.47
N ALA A 240 -34.74 -7.26 2.41
CA ALA A 240 -36.02 -8.00 2.35
C ALA A 240 -36.92 -7.80 3.59
N GLY A 241 -36.96 -6.57 4.12
CA GLY A 241 -37.76 -6.22 5.30
C GLY A 241 -37.15 -6.61 6.65
N GLN A 242 -35.95 -7.19 6.67
CA GLN A 242 -35.21 -7.52 7.89
C GLN A 242 -34.07 -6.54 8.15
N SER A 243 -33.90 -6.15 9.42
CA SER A 243 -32.76 -5.33 9.85
C SER A 243 -31.52 -6.21 10.00
N VAL A 244 -30.46 -5.86 9.28
CA VAL A 244 -29.18 -6.58 9.28
C VAL A 244 -28.02 -5.62 9.58
N PRO A 245 -26.92 -6.07 10.22
CA PRO A 245 -25.75 -5.22 10.41
C PRO A 245 -25.19 -4.73 9.07
N ALA A 246 -24.80 -3.46 9.03
CA ALA A 246 -24.10 -2.87 7.90
C ALA A 246 -22.58 -2.88 8.15
N TYR A 247 -21.83 -3.08 7.08
CA TYR A 247 -20.37 -3.11 7.09
C TYR A 247 -19.82 -2.11 6.09
N THR A 248 -18.51 -1.91 6.12
CA THR A 248 -17.77 -1.10 5.14
C THR A 248 -16.49 -1.82 4.72
N ALA A 249 -16.01 -1.47 3.53
CA ALA A 249 -14.71 -1.87 2.99
C ALA A 249 -14.15 -0.64 2.26
N LEU A 250 -13.53 0.25 3.04
CA LEU A 250 -13.17 1.60 2.58
C LEU A 250 -11.72 1.69 2.08
N HIS A 251 -10.91 0.66 2.30
CA HIS A 251 -9.53 0.61 1.84
C HIS A 251 -9.37 -0.35 0.66
N GLN A 252 -8.43 -0.11 -0.25
CA GLN A 252 -8.19 -1.00 -1.40
C GLN A 252 -7.87 -2.44 -0.98
N VAL A 253 -7.12 -2.60 0.11
CA VAL A 253 -6.77 -3.92 0.67
C VAL A 253 -7.99 -4.67 1.26
N ASP A 254 -9.11 -3.98 1.47
CA ASP A 254 -10.34 -4.61 1.96
C ASP A 254 -11.10 -5.34 0.84
N VAL A 255 -10.74 -5.13 -0.43
CA VAL A 255 -11.37 -5.78 -1.58
C VAL A 255 -10.30 -6.39 -2.46
N LEU A 256 -10.13 -7.70 -2.33
CA LEU A 256 -9.14 -8.50 -3.04
C LEU A 256 -9.79 -9.33 -4.14
N SER A 257 -8.98 -9.94 -5.00
CA SER A 257 -9.50 -10.89 -5.98
C SER A 257 -10.14 -12.09 -5.29
N LYS A 258 -11.07 -12.77 -5.96
CA LYS A 258 -11.66 -14.02 -5.42
C LYS A 258 -10.59 -15.09 -5.15
N ALA A 259 -9.52 -15.13 -5.95
CA ALA A 259 -8.43 -16.09 -5.79
C ALA A 259 -7.63 -15.87 -4.49
N ASP A 260 -7.63 -14.66 -3.93
CA ASP A 260 -6.91 -14.34 -2.70
C ASP A 260 -7.52 -14.99 -1.44
N ALA A 261 -8.71 -15.59 -1.53
CA ALA A 261 -9.36 -16.28 -0.40
C ALA A 261 -8.42 -17.32 0.27
N LEU A 262 -7.65 -18.07 -0.53
CA LEU A 262 -6.68 -19.04 -0.02
C LEU A 262 -5.52 -18.37 0.73
N ARG A 263 -4.98 -17.27 0.20
CA ARG A 263 -3.92 -16.48 0.84
C ARG A 263 -4.43 -15.90 2.16
N VAL A 264 -5.63 -15.33 2.17
CA VAL A 264 -6.24 -14.75 3.38
C VAL A 264 -6.45 -15.82 4.46
N ARG A 265 -6.93 -17.02 4.11
CA ARG A 265 -7.02 -18.16 5.04
C ARG A 265 -5.67 -18.54 5.63
N ALA A 266 -4.62 -18.56 4.81
CA ALA A 266 -3.27 -18.86 5.27
C ALA A 266 -2.75 -17.79 6.25
N LEU A 267 -3.03 -16.51 6.00
CA LEU A 267 -2.65 -15.39 6.86
C LEU A 267 -3.41 -15.37 8.19
N ILE A 268 -4.66 -15.85 8.24
CA ILE A 268 -5.42 -15.98 9.50
C ILE A 268 -4.82 -17.09 10.38
N ARG A 269 -4.37 -18.20 9.78
CA ARG A 269 -3.82 -19.34 10.51
C ARG A 269 -2.41 -19.11 11.06
N LYS A 270 -1.64 -18.20 10.45
CA LYS A 270 -0.28 -17.84 10.85
C LYS A 270 -0.35 -16.57 11.71
N PRO A 271 -0.23 -16.68 13.05
CA PRO A 271 -0.27 -15.51 13.93
C PRO A 271 0.88 -14.53 13.65
#